data_AF-A0A976E8E2-F1
#
_entry.id   AF-A0A976E8E2-F1
#
_cell.length_a   1.000
_cell.length_b   1.000
_cell.length_c   1.000
_cell.angle_alpha   90.00
_cell.angle_beta   90.00
_cell.angle_gamma   90.00
#
_symmetry.space_group_name_H-M   'P 1'
#
loop_
_entity.id
_entity.type
_entity.pdbx_description
1 polymer ?
#
loop_
_entity_poly.entity_id
_entity_poly.type
_entity_poly.pdbx_seq_one_letter_code
_entity_poly.pdbx_strand_id
1 'polypeptide(L)'
;MSFGCNKNRHDSQYFKFPNKFLKIIKAMVGFSEKAQQLGFSRFSDIPEHLVYEEWDGVPILYRGAQAQMLQNYNLNELEMGSSIFQSLIIGYILKVLFSSNLDNKKYAILTNKPGLHLGYRNNISNDIAIVERGRIQNKRSVQYSTVPPKVAIEVDVKADYEQEFESFDDYINQKTQKLLAFGVEKVIWILSSERQEVRVSTPAQTTIHAWTDTIETLEGVTFCLNDMDLS
;
A
#
# COMPACT_ATOMS: atom_id res chain seq x y z
N MET A 1 60.90 -24.07 36.54
CA MET A 1 59.47 -24.47 36.58
C MET A 1 58.63 -23.22 36.49
N SER A 2 57.99 -22.96 35.35
CA SER A 2 56.71 -22.26 35.25
C SER A 2 56.21 -22.45 33.81
N PHE A 3 54.94 -22.83 33.70
CA PHE A 3 54.22 -23.18 32.47
C PHE A 3 53.48 -21.97 31.92
N GLY A 4 53.33 -21.97 30.58
CA GLY A 4 52.12 -21.50 29.90
C GLY A 4 52.10 -20.01 29.52
N CYS A 5 51.39 -19.58 28.47
CA CYS A 5 50.66 -20.28 27.43
C CYS A 5 50.40 -19.24 26.33
N ASN A 6 50.59 -19.66 25.09
CA ASN A 6 50.37 -18.89 23.87
C ASN A 6 48.87 -18.51 23.76
N LYS A 7 48.53 -17.23 23.64
CA LYS A 7 47.17 -16.78 23.29
C LYS A 7 47.09 -16.54 21.79
N ASN A 8 46.55 -17.53 21.09
CA ASN A 8 46.10 -17.41 19.71
C ASN A 8 45.03 -16.31 19.60
N ARG A 9 45.19 -15.48 18.57
CA ARG A 9 44.18 -14.57 18.06
C ARG A 9 43.02 -15.42 17.52
N HIS A 10 41.82 -15.17 18.03
CA HIS A 10 40.60 -15.44 17.29
C HIS A 10 39.98 -14.10 16.95
N ASP A 11 40.24 -13.66 15.72
CA ASP A 11 39.40 -12.69 15.04
C ASP A 11 38.02 -13.34 14.84
N SER A 12 37.08 -13.10 15.76
CA SER A 12 35.68 -13.36 15.47
C SER A 12 35.20 -12.25 14.53
N GLN A 13 35.15 -12.57 13.24
CA GLN A 13 34.47 -11.77 12.24
C GLN A 13 33.00 -11.68 12.65
N TYR A 14 32.59 -10.55 13.23
CA TYR A 14 31.19 -10.18 13.32
C TYR A 14 30.67 -10.03 11.89
N PHE A 15 29.98 -11.07 11.41
CA PHE A 15 29.14 -10.98 10.22
C PHE A 15 28.08 -9.89 10.47
N LYS A 16 28.31 -8.69 9.93
CA LYS A 16 27.26 -7.67 9.83
C LYS A 16 26.24 -8.19 8.81
N PHE A 17 25.17 -8.80 9.30
CA PHE A 17 24.02 -9.12 8.47
C PHE A 17 23.44 -7.80 7.91
N PRO A 18 23.10 -7.74 6.62
CA PRO A 18 22.46 -6.56 6.05
C PRO A 18 21.17 -6.26 6.80
N ASN A 19 20.89 -4.98 7.10
CA ASN A 19 19.66 -4.53 7.78
C ASN A 19 18.36 -5.10 7.17
N LYS A 20 18.38 -5.46 5.88
CA LYS A 20 17.28 -6.12 5.16
C LYS A 20 16.98 -7.53 5.67
N PHE A 21 18.00 -8.30 6.05
CA PHE A 21 17.86 -9.68 6.54
C PHE A 21 17.26 -9.71 7.95
N LEU A 22 17.65 -8.76 8.80
CA LEU A 22 17.09 -8.62 10.16
C LEU A 22 15.62 -8.17 10.13
N LYS A 23 15.23 -7.32 9.17
CA LYS A 23 13.83 -6.95 8.92
C LYS A 23 12.99 -8.14 8.46
N ILE A 24 13.51 -8.96 7.54
CA ILE A 24 12.82 -10.18 7.06
C ILE A 24 12.65 -11.19 8.20
N ILE A 25 13.70 -11.41 9.02
CA ILE A 25 13.59 -12.30 10.19
C ILE A 25 12.59 -11.75 11.20
N LYS A 26 12.61 -10.45 11.52
CA LYS A 26 11.61 -9.86 12.43
C LYS A 26 10.18 -9.95 11.88
N ALA A 27 10.00 -9.72 10.58
CA ALA A 27 8.71 -9.88 9.91
C ALA A 27 8.24 -11.34 9.88
N MET A 28 9.15 -12.29 9.62
CA MET A 28 8.85 -13.72 9.66
C MET A 28 8.60 -14.25 11.07
N VAL A 29 9.30 -13.75 12.08
CA VAL A 29 9.11 -14.12 13.50
C VAL A 29 7.82 -13.49 14.03
N GLY A 30 7.55 -12.21 13.74
CA GLY A 30 6.30 -11.55 14.09
C GLY A 30 5.08 -12.18 13.40
N PHE A 31 5.23 -12.57 12.12
CA PHE A 31 4.22 -13.37 11.43
C PHE A 31 4.09 -14.78 12.04
N SER A 32 5.18 -15.46 12.38
CA SER A 32 5.17 -16.80 12.96
C SER A 32 4.42 -16.86 14.29
N GLU A 33 4.56 -15.86 15.16
CA GLU A 33 3.82 -15.83 16.43
C GLU A 33 2.33 -15.54 16.24
N LYS A 34 1.97 -14.67 15.30
CA LYS A 34 0.57 -14.27 15.03
C LYS A 34 -0.19 -15.29 14.18
N ALA A 35 0.44 -15.84 13.14
CA ALA A 35 -0.11 -16.94 12.36
C ALA A 35 -0.38 -18.14 13.26
N GLN A 36 0.54 -18.46 14.19
CA GLN A 36 0.31 -19.50 15.21
C GLN A 36 -0.87 -19.18 16.14
N GLN A 37 -1.07 -17.93 16.56
CA GLN A 37 -2.25 -17.52 17.35
C GLN A 37 -3.57 -17.67 16.57
N LEU A 38 -3.54 -17.41 15.26
CA LEU A 38 -4.67 -17.58 14.34
C LEU A 38 -4.84 -19.04 13.84
N GLY A 39 -4.00 -19.99 14.30
CA GLY A 39 -4.05 -21.40 13.92
C GLY A 39 -3.40 -21.75 12.57
N PHE A 40 -2.74 -20.80 11.92
CA PHE A 40 -2.03 -20.99 10.65
C PHE A 40 -0.57 -21.35 10.89
N SER A 41 -0.12 -22.44 10.26
CA SER A 41 1.26 -22.91 10.38
C SER A 41 2.20 -22.25 9.37
N ARG A 42 1.65 -21.78 8.25
CA ARG A 42 2.37 -21.22 7.10
C ARG A 42 1.54 -20.13 6.39
N PHE A 43 2.21 -19.24 5.65
CA PHE A 43 1.57 -18.25 4.77
C PHE A 43 0.58 -18.87 3.77
N SER A 44 0.89 -20.08 3.26
CA SER A 44 0.03 -20.83 2.34
C SER A 44 -1.34 -21.18 2.90
N ASP A 45 -1.50 -21.08 4.21
CA ASP A 45 -2.69 -21.50 4.90
C ASP A 45 -3.72 -20.33 4.98
N ILE A 46 -3.31 -19.08 4.70
CA ILE A 46 -4.19 -17.91 4.62
C ILE A 46 -4.92 -17.93 3.26
N PRO A 47 -6.26 -17.89 3.23
CA PRO A 47 -6.99 -17.79 1.97
C PRO A 47 -6.61 -16.55 1.17
N GLU A 48 -6.30 -16.71 -0.11
CA GLU A 48 -5.81 -15.63 -0.99
C GLU A 48 -6.77 -14.44 -1.05
N HIS A 49 -8.08 -14.68 -0.99
CA HIS A 49 -9.11 -13.63 -1.02
C HIS A 49 -9.12 -12.72 0.22
N LEU A 50 -8.44 -13.10 1.30
CA LEU A 50 -8.28 -12.28 2.51
C LEU A 50 -7.04 -11.39 2.46
N VAL A 51 -6.12 -11.68 1.53
CA VAL A 51 -4.89 -10.92 1.34
C VAL A 51 -5.22 -9.70 0.49
N TYR A 52 -5.06 -8.52 1.08
CA TYR A 52 -5.23 -7.26 0.39
C TYR A 52 -3.96 -6.90 -0.41
N GLU A 53 -2.80 -6.98 0.22
CA GLU A 53 -1.49 -6.67 -0.37
C GLU A 53 -0.41 -7.61 0.16
N GLU A 54 0.78 -7.61 -0.45
CA GLU A 54 1.95 -8.32 0.05
C GLU A 54 3.15 -7.38 0.10
N TRP A 55 3.72 -7.17 1.29
CA TRP A 55 4.84 -6.27 1.51
C TRP A 55 6.07 -7.06 1.94
N ASP A 56 7.05 -7.20 1.03
CA ASP A 56 8.31 -7.93 1.29
C ASP A 56 8.11 -9.37 1.82
N GLY A 57 7.07 -10.04 1.34
CA GLY A 57 6.69 -11.40 1.76
C GLY A 57 5.71 -11.47 2.93
N VAL A 58 5.28 -10.34 3.48
CA VAL A 58 4.27 -10.25 4.54
C VAL A 58 2.91 -9.94 3.92
N PRO A 59 1.88 -10.79 4.08
CA PRO A 59 0.54 -10.49 3.65
C PRO A 59 -0.06 -9.41 4.55
N ILE A 60 -0.60 -8.40 3.92
CA ILE A 60 -1.44 -7.39 4.56
C ILE A 60 -2.88 -7.80 4.27
N LEU A 61 -3.67 -8.02 5.30
CA LEU A 61 -5.03 -8.52 5.16
C LEU A 61 -6.04 -7.39 4.98
N TYR A 62 -7.23 -7.70 4.45
CA TYR A 62 -8.38 -6.81 4.53
C TYR A 62 -8.80 -6.60 5.99
N ARG A 63 -9.22 -5.37 6.34
CA ARG A 63 -9.78 -5.03 7.65
C ARG A 63 -10.88 -6.04 8.03
N GLY A 64 -10.77 -6.62 9.23
CA GLY A 64 -11.73 -7.61 9.74
C GLY A 64 -11.46 -9.06 9.33
N ALA A 65 -10.49 -9.32 8.42
CA ALA A 65 -10.16 -10.67 7.99
C ALA A 65 -9.63 -11.54 9.14
N GLN A 66 -8.90 -10.94 10.08
CA GLN A 66 -8.41 -11.69 11.25
C GLN A 66 -9.55 -12.13 12.17
N ALA A 67 -10.51 -11.24 12.44
CA ALA A 67 -11.69 -11.58 13.24
C ALA A 67 -12.50 -12.72 12.58
N GLN A 68 -12.61 -12.68 11.25
CA GLN A 68 -13.23 -13.76 10.47
C GLN A 68 -12.49 -15.09 10.63
N MET A 69 -11.16 -15.08 10.58
CA MET A 69 -10.31 -16.26 10.75
C MET A 69 -10.40 -16.87 12.16
N LEU A 70 -10.57 -16.04 13.19
CA LEU A 70 -10.63 -16.49 14.60
C LEU A 70 -11.97 -17.08 15.04
N GLN A 71 -13.09 -16.62 14.45
CA GLN A 71 -14.40 -16.81 15.08
C GLN A 71 -15.39 -17.67 14.27
N ASN A 72 -14.98 -18.32 13.17
CA ASN A 72 -15.89 -19.04 12.26
C ASN A 72 -17.12 -18.17 11.84
N TYR A 73 -16.91 -16.86 11.69
CA TYR A 73 -18.00 -15.94 11.35
C TYR A 73 -18.56 -16.20 9.95
N ASN A 74 -19.86 -15.94 9.81
CA ASN A 74 -20.58 -16.12 8.57
C ASN A 74 -20.03 -15.17 7.48
N LEU A 75 -19.77 -15.73 6.29
CA LEU A 75 -18.93 -15.19 5.22
C LEU A 75 -19.45 -13.90 4.54
N ASN A 76 -20.62 -13.42 4.92
CA ASN A 76 -21.35 -12.37 4.18
C ASN A 76 -21.04 -10.94 4.65
N GLU A 77 -20.19 -10.75 5.66
CA GLU A 77 -19.98 -9.44 6.30
C GLU A 77 -18.56 -8.88 6.16
N LEU A 78 -17.63 -9.61 5.54
CA LEU A 78 -16.31 -9.04 5.26
C LEU A 78 -16.46 -8.00 4.13
N GLU A 79 -16.21 -6.73 4.44
CA GLU A 79 -16.28 -5.63 3.48
C GLU A 79 -15.09 -5.68 2.50
N MET A 80 -15.10 -6.64 1.57
CA MET A 80 -14.12 -6.76 0.48
C MET A 80 -14.32 -5.66 -0.59
N GLY A 81 -15.54 -5.14 -0.65
CA GLY A 81 -15.98 -4.08 -1.55
C GLY A 81 -15.52 -2.69 -1.13
N SER A 82 -16.07 -1.68 -1.80
CA SER A 82 -15.95 -0.28 -1.36
C SER A 82 -17.26 0.14 -0.70
N SER A 83 -17.17 0.92 0.37
CA SER A 83 -18.36 1.56 0.94
C SER A 83 -19.02 2.46 -0.10
N ILE A 84 -20.29 2.80 0.08
CA ILE A 84 -20.99 3.75 -0.81
C ILE A 84 -20.21 5.06 -0.86
N PHE A 85 -19.75 5.56 0.29
CA PHE A 85 -19.07 6.85 0.36
C PHE A 85 -17.73 6.84 -0.35
N GLN A 86 -16.91 5.81 -0.13
CA GLN A 86 -15.66 5.63 -0.87
C GLN A 86 -15.91 5.52 -2.37
N SER A 87 -16.98 4.81 -2.77
CA SER A 87 -17.36 4.68 -4.18
C SER A 87 -17.77 6.02 -4.81
N LEU A 88 -18.47 6.87 -4.05
CA LEU A 88 -18.82 8.24 -4.47
C LEU A 88 -17.58 9.11 -4.63
N ILE A 89 -16.64 9.05 -3.68
CA ILE A 89 -15.36 9.78 -3.75
C ILE A 89 -14.58 9.33 -5.00
N ILE A 90 -14.39 8.03 -5.19
CA ILE A 90 -13.70 7.49 -6.37
C ILE A 90 -14.41 7.93 -7.66
N GLY A 91 -15.74 7.85 -7.71
CA GLY A 91 -16.55 8.28 -8.85
C GLY A 91 -16.38 9.77 -9.18
N TYR A 92 -16.37 10.63 -8.15
CA TYR A 92 -16.11 12.06 -8.30
C TYR A 92 -14.70 12.32 -8.85
N ILE A 93 -13.67 11.69 -8.30
CA ILE A 93 -12.29 11.85 -8.78
C ILE A 93 -12.17 11.38 -10.24
N LEU A 94 -12.76 10.24 -10.59
CA LEU A 94 -12.77 9.76 -11.98
C LEU A 94 -13.50 10.74 -12.91
N LYS A 95 -14.63 11.31 -12.49
CA LYS A 95 -15.35 12.34 -13.26
C LYS A 95 -14.45 13.54 -13.54
N VAL A 96 -13.71 14.03 -12.53
CA VAL A 96 -12.74 15.13 -12.71
C VAL A 96 -11.67 14.73 -13.71
N LEU A 97 -11.01 13.58 -13.50
CA LEU A 97 -9.92 13.14 -14.35
C LEU A 97 -10.34 12.95 -15.82
N PHE A 98 -11.49 12.31 -16.06
CA PHE A 98 -11.99 12.06 -17.42
C PHE A 98 -12.59 13.29 -18.11
N SER A 99 -13.08 14.27 -17.36
CA SER A 99 -13.65 15.51 -17.92
C SER A 99 -12.62 16.63 -18.05
N SER A 100 -11.39 16.41 -17.60
CA SER A 100 -10.30 17.38 -17.65
C SER A 100 -9.61 17.44 -19.02
N ASN A 101 -8.70 18.41 -19.17
CA ASN A 101 -7.83 18.53 -20.35
C ASN A 101 -6.57 17.63 -20.27
N LEU A 102 -6.54 16.62 -19.40
CA LEU A 102 -5.42 15.68 -19.33
C LEU A 102 -5.22 14.99 -20.68
N ASP A 103 -4.00 15.00 -21.21
CA ASP A 103 -3.71 14.38 -22.50
C ASP A 103 -3.92 12.86 -22.42
N ASN A 104 -5.07 12.41 -22.90
CA ASN A 104 -5.47 11.01 -22.90
C ASN A 104 -4.65 10.14 -23.87
N LYS A 105 -3.81 10.71 -24.74
CA LYS A 105 -2.84 9.98 -25.57
C LYS A 105 -1.53 9.78 -24.81
N LYS A 106 -1.18 10.72 -23.92
CA LYS A 106 0.00 10.63 -23.05
C LYS A 106 -0.25 9.79 -21.80
N TYR A 107 -1.43 9.90 -21.19
CA TYR A 107 -1.74 9.25 -19.92
C TYR A 107 -2.92 8.27 -20.00
N ALA A 108 -2.77 7.16 -19.28
CA ALA A 108 -3.85 6.22 -18.97
C ALA A 108 -4.25 6.39 -17.51
N ILE A 109 -5.56 6.49 -17.27
CA ILE A 109 -6.15 6.41 -15.94
C ILE A 109 -6.55 4.94 -15.74
N LEU A 110 -5.91 4.26 -14.78
CA LEU A 110 -6.22 2.92 -14.36
C LEU A 110 -7.04 3.01 -13.06
N THR A 111 -8.12 2.23 -12.99
CA THR A 111 -9.04 2.19 -11.84
C THR A 111 -9.41 0.73 -11.56
N ASN A 112 -10.29 0.48 -10.59
CA ASN A 112 -10.66 -0.85 -10.11
C ASN A 112 -9.46 -1.58 -9.48
N LYS A 113 -8.76 -0.90 -8.57
CA LYS A 113 -7.62 -1.44 -7.81
C LYS A 113 -6.48 -1.99 -8.69
N PRO A 114 -5.92 -1.25 -9.67
CA PRO A 114 -4.78 -1.72 -10.46
C PRO A 114 -3.63 -2.20 -9.57
N GLY A 115 -3.24 -3.46 -9.76
CA GLY A 115 -2.12 -4.07 -9.05
C GLY A 115 -0.76 -3.63 -9.61
N LEU A 116 0.17 -3.36 -8.69
CA LEU A 116 1.57 -3.04 -8.94
C LEU A 116 2.46 -4.16 -8.41
N HIS A 117 3.41 -4.60 -9.22
CA HIS A 117 4.48 -5.51 -8.81
C HIS A 117 5.76 -4.71 -8.58
N LEU A 118 6.02 -4.39 -7.31
CA LEU A 118 7.16 -3.56 -6.88
C LEU A 118 8.47 -4.37 -6.86
N GLY A 119 8.35 -5.69 -6.74
CA GLY A 119 9.47 -6.62 -6.74
C GLY A 119 9.07 -7.98 -6.17
N TYR A 120 10.07 -8.84 -5.94
CA TYR A 120 9.84 -10.17 -5.40
C TYR A 120 9.02 -10.11 -4.10
N ARG A 121 7.83 -10.74 -4.13
CA ARG A 121 6.89 -10.79 -3.01
C ARG A 121 6.52 -9.41 -2.47
N ASN A 122 6.38 -8.43 -3.36
CA ASN A 122 6.02 -7.07 -3.03
C ASN A 122 4.98 -6.57 -4.05
N ASN A 123 3.71 -6.76 -3.71
CA ASN A 123 2.55 -6.50 -4.55
C ASN A 123 1.60 -5.55 -3.80
N ILE A 124 1.29 -4.42 -4.40
CA ILE A 124 0.44 -3.37 -3.80
C ILE A 124 -0.65 -3.01 -4.82
N SER A 125 -1.80 -2.52 -4.37
CA SER A 125 -2.83 -2.00 -5.25
C SER A 125 -3.04 -0.50 -5.00
N ASN A 126 -3.42 0.25 -6.04
CA ASN A 126 -3.89 1.63 -5.89
C ASN A 126 -5.37 1.70 -6.25
N ASP A 127 -6.18 2.54 -5.60
CA ASP A 127 -7.56 2.73 -6.05
C ASP A 127 -7.63 3.35 -7.45
N ILE A 128 -6.80 4.37 -7.71
CA ILE A 128 -6.62 4.99 -9.04
C ILE A 128 -5.13 5.23 -9.30
N ALA A 129 -4.67 4.94 -10.51
CA ALA A 129 -3.31 5.22 -10.96
C ALA A 129 -3.29 5.98 -12.30
N ILE A 130 -2.53 7.07 -12.37
CA ILE A 130 -2.28 7.82 -13.61
C ILE A 130 -0.91 7.42 -14.15
N VAL A 131 -0.86 6.75 -15.30
CA VAL A 131 0.36 6.16 -15.87
C VAL A 131 0.65 6.74 -17.25
N GLU A 132 1.92 6.96 -17.58
CA GLU A 132 2.30 7.29 -18.96
C GLU A 132 2.03 6.11 -19.90
N ARG A 133 1.17 6.31 -20.91
CA ARG A 133 0.77 5.26 -21.86
C ARG A 133 1.93 4.64 -22.59
N GLY A 134 2.96 5.43 -22.89
CA GLY A 134 4.17 4.97 -23.59
C GLY A 134 5.00 3.99 -22.76
N ARG A 135 4.86 4.00 -21.43
CA ARG A 135 5.61 3.11 -20.53
C ARG A 135 4.92 1.76 -20.32
N ILE A 136 3.64 1.63 -20.66
CA ILE A 136 2.89 0.36 -20.57
C ILE A 136 3.31 -0.56 -21.72
N GLN A 137 4.20 -1.52 -21.42
CA GLN A 137 4.78 -2.44 -22.40
C GLN A 137 3.72 -3.33 -23.07
N ASN A 138 2.84 -3.95 -22.27
CA ASN A 138 1.77 -4.82 -22.75
C ASN A 138 0.43 -4.42 -22.14
N LYS A 139 -0.39 -3.73 -22.94
CA LYS A 139 -1.75 -3.26 -22.55
C LYS A 139 -2.79 -4.39 -22.44
N ARG A 140 -2.45 -5.61 -22.84
CA ARG A 140 -3.29 -6.81 -22.72
C ARG A 140 -2.78 -7.78 -21.65
N SER A 141 -1.79 -7.37 -20.86
CA SER A 141 -1.28 -8.19 -19.77
C SER A 141 -2.37 -8.45 -18.74
N VAL A 142 -2.40 -9.68 -18.22
CA VAL A 142 -3.20 -10.07 -17.04
C VAL A 142 -2.38 -10.02 -15.75
N GLN A 143 -1.10 -9.66 -15.84
CA GLN A 143 -0.19 -9.51 -14.71
C GLN A 143 -0.21 -8.08 -14.16
N TYR A 144 0.18 -7.92 -12.90
CA TYR A 144 0.38 -6.62 -12.27
C TYR A 144 1.43 -5.78 -13.00
N SER A 145 1.22 -4.47 -13.00
CA SER A 145 2.11 -3.52 -13.67
C SER A 145 3.43 -3.41 -12.92
N THR A 146 4.54 -3.49 -13.63
CA THR A 146 5.88 -3.13 -13.11
C THR A 146 6.26 -1.68 -13.43
N VAL A 147 5.31 -0.90 -13.95
CA VAL A 147 5.51 0.50 -14.31
C VAL A 147 4.98 1.38 -13.17
N PRO A 148 5.80 2.25 -12.57
CA PRO A 148 5.32 3.17 -11.55
C PRO A 148 4.36 4.21 -12.18
N PRO A 149 3.19 4.43 -11.56
CA PRO A 149 2.33 5.56 -11.90
C PRO A 149 3.04 6.90 -11.72
N LYS A 150 2.65 7.92 -12.49
CA LYS A 150 3.01 9.32 -12.19
C LYS A 150 2.31 9.78 -10.92
N VAL A 151 1.03 9.44 -10.79
CA VAL A 151 0.21 9.71 -9.61
C VAL A 151 -0.49 8.43 -9.17
N ALA A 152 -0.38 8.10 -7.88
CA ALA A 152 -1.22 7.11 -7.22
C ALA A 152 -2.23 7.84 -6.32
N ILE A 153 -3.51 7.49 -6.40
CA ILE A 153 -4.57 8.03 -5.56
C ILE A 153 -5.18 6.86 -4.79
N GLU A 154 -5.29 7.04 -3.48
CA GLU A 154 -5.84 6.08 -2.53
C GLU A 154 -6.99 6.75 -1.77
N VAL A 155 -8.07 6.01 -1.50
CA VAL A 155 -9.22 6.52 -0.74
C VAL A 155 -9.46 5.61 0.45
N ASP A 156 -9.30 6.11 1.66
CA ASP A 156 -9.40 5.36 2.93
C ASP A 156 -8.49 4.11 3.02
N VAL A 157 -8.34 3.57 4.23
CA VAL A 157 -7.49 2.38 4.46
C VAL A 157 -8.36 1.12 4.58
N LYS A 158 -8.18 0.18 3.63
CA LYS A 158 -8.80 -1.15 3.70
C LYS A 158 -7.96 -2.23 4.37
N ALA A 159 -6.71 -1.93 4.69
CA ALA A 159 -5.83 -2.85 5.38
C ALA A 159 -6.26 -3.04 6.84
N ASP A 160 -6.08 -4.25 7.35
CA ASP A 160 -6.08 -4.54 8.78
C ASP A 160 -4.75 -4.09 9.39
N TYR A 161 -4.61 -2.79 9.59
CA TYR A 161 -3.32 -2.20 9.93
C TYR A 161 -2.97 -2.35 11.42
N GLU A 162 -3.96 -2.51 12.30
CA GLU A 162 -3.77 -2.44 13.76
C GLU A 162 -2.81 -3.49 14.31
N GLN A 163 -2.61 -4.56 13.54
CA GLN A 163 -1.80 -5.70 13.94
C GLN A 163 -0.38 -5.59 13.41
N GLU A 164 -0.18 -5.10 12.19
CA GLU A 164 1.13 -5.07 11.51
C GLU A 164 1.83 -3.70 11.57
N PHE A 165 1.11 -2.65 11.97
CA PHE A 165 1.59 -1.27 11.97
C PHE A 165 1.36 -0.62 13.33
N GLU A 166 2.24 0.33 13.67
CA GLU A 166 2.15 1.03 14.97
C GLU A 166 0.89 1.90 15.07
N SER A 167 0.39 2.36 13.93
CA SER A 167 -0.81 3.19 13.84
C SER A 167 -1.36 3.25 12.42
N PHE A 168 -2.55 3.83 12.29
CA PHE A 168 -3.13 4.23 11.00
C PHE A 168 -2.16 5.10 10.16
N ASP A 169 -1.49 6.07 10.79
CA ASP A 169 -0.52 6.92 10.10
C ASP A 169 0.73 6.15 9.67
N ASP A 170 1.17 5.19 10.47
CA ASP A 170 2.31 4.34 10.14
C ASP A 170 2.04 3.53 8.86
N TYR A 171 0.86 2.92 8.72
CA TYR A 171 0.46 2.23 7.49
C TYR A 171 0.49 3.16 6.27
N ILE A 172 -0.17 4.32 6.36
CA ILE A 172 -0.22 5.32 5.27
C ILE A 172 1.18 5.76 4.88
N ASN A 173 2.02 6.07 5.87
CA ASN A 173 3.38 6.53 5.64
C ASN A 173 4.22 5.43 4.98
N GLN A 174 4.14 4.19 5.46
CA GLN A 174 4.90 3.08 4.87
C GLN A 174 4.45 2.73 3.45
N LYS A 175 3.15 2.67 3.17
CA LYS A 175 2.62 2.46 1.81
C LYS A 175 3.06 3.59 0.88
N THR A 176 2.94 4.84 1.34
CA THR A 176 3.39 6.02 0.59
C THR A 176 4.89 5.93 0.26
N GLN A 177 5.73 5.61 1.23
CA GLN A 177 7.17 5.48 0.99
C GLN A 177 7.50 4.32 0.04
N LYS A 178 6.78 3.20 0.08
CA LYS A 178 6.93 2.11 -0.89
C LYS A 178 6.59 2.56 -2.31
N LEU A 179 5.50 3.30 -2.50
CA LEU A 179 5.10 3.86 -3.79
C LEU A 179 6.13 4.88 -4.31
N LEU A 180 6.57 5.81 -3.46
CA LEU A 180 7.58 6.80 -3.84
C LEU A 180 8.93 6.12 -4.18
N ALA A 181 9.36 5.13 -3.41
CA ALA A 181 10.58 4.37 -3.67
C ALA A 181 10.48 3.51 -4.95
N PHE A 182 9.27 3.07 -5.33
CA PHE A 182 9.01 2.40 -6.60
C PHE A 182 9.10 3.35 -7.81
N GLY A 183 9.06 4.66 -7.57
CA GLY A 183 9.19 5.70 -8.59
C GLY A 183 7.88 6.45 -8.88
N VAL A 184 6.87 6.32 -8.01
CA VAL A 184 5.69 7.19 -8.06
C VAL A 184 6.09 8.62 -7.71
N GLU A 185 5.65 9.60 -8.50
CA GLU A 185 6.06 10.99 -8.31
C GLU A 185 5.16 11.73 -7.32
N LYS A 186 3.89 11.32 -7.23
CA LYS A 186 2.91 11.89 -6.30
C LYS A 186 1.95 10.81 -5.79
N VAL A 187 1.74 10.75 -4.47
CA VAL A 187 0.74 9.91 -3.82
C VAL A 187 -0.30 10.82 -3.16
N ILE A 188 -1.57 10.61 -3.46
CA ILE A 188 -2.68 11.39 -2.91
C ILE A 188 -3.57 10.44 -2.10
N TRP A 189 -3.59 10.60 -0.79
CA TRP A 189 -4.55 9.92 0.08
C TRP A 189 -5.74 10.84 0.31
N ILE A 190 -6.94 10.36 0.00
CA ILE A 190 -8.20 10.98 0.39
C ILE A 190 -8.74 10.18 1.57
N LEU A 191 -8.75 10.80 2.75
CA LEU A 191 -9.24 10.19 3.96
C LEU A 191 -10.64 10.75 4.23
N SER A 192 -11.57 9.85 4.56
CA SER A 192 -12.98 10.14 4.74
C SER A 192 -13.54 9.54 6.03
N SER A 193 -13.13 8.32 6.40
CA SER A 193 -13.63 7.61 7.58
C SER A 193 -12.90 7.95 8.87
N GLU A 194 -11.57 8.02 8.82
CA GLU A 194 -10.74 8.26 10.01
C GLU A 194 -10.42 9.75 10.19
N ARG A 195 -10.34 10.50 9.09
CA ARG A 195 -10.00 11.93 9.03
C ARG A 195 -10.70 12.54 7.83
N GLN A 196 -11.13 13.80 7.90
CA GLN A 196 -11.61 14.55 6.74
C GLN A 196 -10.48 15.40 6.15
N GLU A 197 -9.48 14.74 5.56
CA GLU A 197 -8.30 15.40 5.01
C GLU A 197 -7.82 14.74 3.72
N VAL A 198 -7.02 15.48 2.94
CA VAL A 198 -6.27 14.97 1.79
C VAL A 198 -4.78 15.10 2.07
N ARG A 199 -4.03 14.00 1.97
CA ARG A 199 -2.56 14.03 2.06
C ARG A 199 -1.94 13.92 0.68
N VAL A 200 -1.14 14.92 0.32
CA VAL A 200 -0.36 14.91 -0.93
C VAL A 200 1.10 14.73 -0.60
N SER A 201 1.66 13.59 -1.02
CA SER A 201 3.05 13.22 -0.78
C SER A 201 3.83 13.14 -2.08
N THR A 202 5.03 13.70 -2.06
CA THR A 202 6.05 13.65 -3.12
C THR A 202 7.37 13.20 -2.48
N PRO A 203 8.41 12.88 -3.26
CA PRO A 203 9.72 12.57 -2.69
C PRO A 203 10.30 13.67 -1.79
N ALA A 204 9.89 14.93 -2.00
CA ALA A 204 10.40 16.06 -1.24
C ALA A 204 9.64 16.34 0.06
N GLN A 205 8.31 16.14 0.06
CA GLN A 205 7.46 16.53 1.17
C GLN A 205 6.09 15.86 1.15
N THR A 206 5.45 15.85 2.31
CA THR A 206 4.02 15.56 2.50
C THR A 206 3.31 16.80 3.00
N THR A 207 2.15 17.09 2.42
CA THR A 207 1.26 18.19 2.81
C THR A 207 -0.12 17.63 3.13
N ILE A 208 -0.81 18.25 4.09
CA ILE A 208 -2.15 17.87 4.53
C ILE A 208 -3.08 19.03 4.22
N HIS A 209 -4.22 18.72 3.62
CA HIS A 209 -5.19 19.68 3.11
C HIS A 209 -6.58 19.34 3.63
N ALA A 210 -7.39 20.36 3.86
CA ALA A 210 -8.81 20.20 4.13
C ALA A 210 -9.56 19.82 2.84
N TRP A 211 -10.77 19.30 2.98
CA TRP A 211 -11.63 18.97 1.84
C TRP A 211 -12.08 20.18 1.01
N THR A 212 -11.99 21.37 1.59
CA THR A 212 -12.27 22.66 0.94
C THR A 212 -11.11 23.18 0.11
N ASP A 213 -9.92 22.57 0.22
CA ASP A 213 -8.75 23.00 -0.52
C ASP A 213 -8.78 22.43 -1.95
N THR A 214 -8.28 23.22 -2.89
CA THR A 214 -8.10 22.78 -4.27
C THR A 214 -6.78 22.02 -4.41
N ILE A 215 -6.86 20.76 -4.83
CA ILE A 215 -5.72 19.85 -4.92
C ILE A 215 -5.38 19.58 -6.38
N GLU A 216 -4.12 19.79 -6.76
CA GLU A 216 -3.62 19.42 -8.10
C GLU A 216 -3.19 17.95 -8.17
N THR A 217 -3.78 17.21 -9.12
CA THR A 217 -3.40 15.84 -9.48
C THR A 217 -2.16 15.82 -10.37
N LEU A 218 -2.29 16.22 -11.64
CA LEU A 218 -1.23 16.21 -12.63
C LEU A 218 -1.53 17.24 -13.74
N GLU A 219 -0.51 17.98 -14.18
CA GLU A 219 -0.59 18.90 -15.33
C GLU A 219 -1.77 19.90 -15.22
N GLY A 220 -1.95 20.50 -14.03
CA GLY A 220 -2.99 21.50 -13.79
C GLY A 220 -4.41 20.94 -13.63
N VAL A 221 -4.60 19.62 -13.66
CA VAL A 221 -5.88 19.00 -13.34
C VAL A 221 -6.10 19.02 -11.83
N THR A 222 -7.11 19.77 -11.38
CA THR A 222 -7.40 19.98 -9.95
C THR A 222 -8.76 19.41 -9.55
N PHE A 223 -8.91 19.05 -8.27
CA PHE A 223 -10.20 18.74 -7.65
C PHE A 223 -10.35 19.43 -6.29
N CYS A 224 -11.59 19.57 -5.82
CA CYS A 224 -11.94 20.02 -4.48
C CYS A 224 -13.05 19.09 -3.97
N LEU A 225 -12.84 18.39 -2.86
CA LEU A 225 -13.82 17.39 -2.40
C LEU A 225 -15.15 18.00 -1.97
N ASN A 226 -15.15 19.27 -1.56
CA ASN A 226 -16.38 20.00 -1.27
C ASN A 226 -17.29 20.22 -2.50
N ASP A 227 -16.77 20.03 -3.72
CA ASP A 227 -17.56 20.11 -4.96
C ASP A 227 -18.25 18.77 -5.31
N MET A 228 -18.05 17.73 -4.51
CA MET A 228 -18.75 16.46 -4.65
C MET A 228 -20.22 16.64 -4.23
N ASP A 229 -21.13 16.47 -5.19
CA ASP A 229 -22.56 16.49 -4.92
C ASP A 229 -22.96 15.21 -4.16
N LEU A 230 -23.39 15.38 -2.91
CA LEU A 230 -23.88 14.32 -2.03
C LEU A 230 -25.39 14.45 -1.75
N SER A 231 -26.09 15.34 -2.48
CA SER A 231 -27.50 15.66 -2.26
C SER A 231 -28.49 14.77 -3.01
#